data_AF-A0A5B8M2W3-F1
#
_entry.id   AF-A0A5B8M2W3-F1
#
_cell.length_a   1.000
_cell.length_b   1.000
_cell.length_c   1.000
_cell.angle_alpha   90.00
_cell.angle_beta   90.00
_cell.angle_gamma   90.00
#
_symmetry.space_group_name_H-M   'P 1'
#
loop_
_entity.id
_entity.type
_entity.pdbx_description
1 polymer ?
#
loop_
_entity_poly.entity_id
_entity_poly.type
_entity_poly.pdbx_seq_one_letter_code
_entity_poly.pdbx_strand_id
1 'polypeptide(L)'
;MAPEETEFTQVFRGYDKDEVDKAIQDLRRELIQANAQSADSAKEIKRLGARIEELNAEIEEVGSPTFSGLGTKLENTLRVAEEQSTRMIAQADIDAEKLRAAVAAEVEKTRRTAEEQAQRILAEAHAQADTTLQDASIEANELIGDSRAKADTTVQEAQREAAAVRSSVATEVAELRATAKREAAAVKAEAEHEAAEVKAAAVQEATEARADAAGLSREVEETRAALAREVEARRAEVEAELSDRRTASAAEIAQAQRDHDADTQQARIDLANEVEQGRAALARELEQRKAEAETEADKARKSFERAADKARKELDNELAGIRSQVAAEQERLTHEAERARMELEVELKARRDEAEKEHLARHQEAAAQTQKYLDDANAELAEISRRTVEARAESEAIEQEMRTEVKSARKEAESSARDIVRAAEDRGHAIIEEAEERTRMLVADAEDRLSQIRIERETVAGYFESLRGVLKQAEQVSAEND
;
A
#
# COMPACT_ATOMS: atom_id res chain seq x y z
N MET A 1 95.21 99.54 -42.92
CA MET A 1 94.18 99.71 -43.95
C MET A 1 94.75 100.69 -44.97
N ALA A 2 95.07 100.21 -46.17
CA ALA A 2 95.25 101.10 -47.33
C ALA A 2 93.84 101.33 -47.92
N PRO A 3 93.45 102.55 -48.31
CA PRO A 3 92.15 102.78 -48.91
C PRO A 3 92.15 102.21 -50.34
N GLU A 4 91.24 101.29 -50.64
CA GLU A 4 90.91 100.95 -52.02
C GLU A 4 90.06 102.10 -52.57
N GLU A 5 90.60 102.86 -53.53
CA GLU A 5 89.86 103.92 -54.23
C GLU A 5 88.86 103.26 -55.20
N THR A 6 87.57 103.41 -54.94
CA THR A 6 86.52 102.90 -55.83
C THR A 6 86.35 103.87 -57.02
N GLU A 7 86.82 103.49 -58.21
CA GLU A 7 86.62 104.26 -59.45
C GLU A 7 85.23 104.00 -60.05
N PHE A 8 84.47 105.06 -60.34
CA PHE A 8 83.13 104.97 -60.96
C PHE A 8 83.20 105.15 -62.48
N THR A 9 82.46 104.33 -63.22
CA THR A 9 82.42 104.40 -64.69
C THR A 9 81.63 105.64 -65.16
N GLN A 10 82.13 106.38 -66.18
CA GLN A 10 81.50 107.61 -66.69
C GLN A 10 80.61 107.33 -67.92
N VAL A 11 79.32 107.69 -67.84
CA VAL A 11 78.33 107.59 -68.93
C VAL A 11 78.04 108.98 -69.50
N PHE A 12 77.41 109.10 -70.67
CA PHE A 12 77.21 110.39 -71.37
C PHE A 12 76.53 111.44 -70.46
N ARG A 13 77.34 112.37 -69.93
CA ARG A 13 77.02 113.41 -68.93
C ARG A 13 76.83 112.95 -67.46
N GLY A 14 77.58 111.98 -66.96
CA GLY A 14 77.64 111.70 -65.51
C GLY A 14 78.35 110.40 -65.13
N TYR A 15 78.39 110.06 -63.84
CA TYR A 15 78.82 108.74 -63.37
C TYR A 15 77.67 107.73 -63.48
N ASP A 16 77.99 106.44 -63.63
CA ASP A 16 77.02 105.36 -63.64
C ASP A 16 76.25 105.35 -62.32
N LYS A 17 74.94 105.54 -62.42
CA LYS A 17 74.07 105.70 -61.25
C LYS A 17 74.03 104.42 -60.40
N ASP A 18 74.08 103.24 -61.02
CA ASP A 18 73.94 101.98 -60.31
C ASP A 18 75.22 101.67 -59.51
N GLU A 19 76.40 102.03 -60.03
CA GLU A 19 77.68 101.90 -59.32
C GLU A 19 77.79 102.89 -58.15
N VAL A 20 77.34 104.14 -58.34
CA VAL A 20 77.31 105.16 -57.27
C VAL A 20 76.31 104.78 -56.19
N ASP A 21 75.11 104.31 -56.54
CA ASP A 21 74.12 103.86 -55.57
C ASP A 21 74.65 102.66 -54.75
N LYS A 22 75.38 101.74 -55.38
CA LYS A 22 76.02 100.61 -54.69
C LYS A 22 77.11 101.07 -53.71
N ALA A 23 78.02 101.95 -54.14
CA ALA A 23 79.06 102.47 -53.24
C ALA A 23 78.49 103.29 -52.08
N ILE A 24 77.42 104.06 -52.32
CA ILE A 24 76.69 104.76 -51.24
C ILE A 24 76.03 103.77 -50.28
N GLN A 25 75.48 102.65 -50.78
CA GLN A 25 74.93 101.60 -49.93
C GLN A 25 76.00 100.92 -49.09
N ASP A 26 77.18 100.62 -49.67
CA ASP A 26 78.30 100.03 -48.96
C ASP A 26 78.86 100.98 -47.90
N LEU A 27 79.06 102.27 -48.23
CA LEU A 27 79.44 103.31 -47.25
C LEU A 27 78.41 103.48 -46.13
N ARG A 28 77.11 103.42 -46.44
CA ARG A 28 76.05 103.45 -45.41
C ARG A 28 76.14 102.23 -44.50
N ARG A 29 76.44 101.06 -45.06
CA ARG A 29 76.60 99.82 -44.28
C ARG A 29 77.82 99.88 -43.37
N GLU A 30 78.95 100.37 -43.87
CA GLU A 30 80.17 100.59 -43.08
C GLU A 30 79.95 101.64 -41.99
N LEU A 31 79.23 102.72 -42.27
CA LEU A 31 78.89 103.74 -41.27
C LEU A 31 77.98 103.18 -40.16
N ILE A 32 76.99 102.35 -40.52
CA ILE A 32 76.15 101.64 -39.54
C ILE A 32 77.01 100.70 -38.69
N GLN A 33 77.93 99.96 -39.30
CA GLN A 33 78.81 99.03 -38.61
C GLN A 33 79.79 99.75 -37.66
N ALA A 34 80.38 100.87 -38.09
CA ALA A 34 81.25 101.69 -37.25
C ALA A 34 80.49 102.33 -36.08
N ASN A 35 79.26 102.81 -36.31
CA ASN A 35 78.40 103.34 -35.24
C ASN A 35 78.00 102.24 -34.24
N ALA A 36 77.69 101.03 -34.69
CA ALA A 36 77.42 99.90 -33.82
C ALA A 36 78.65 99.53 -32.97
N GLN A 37 79.83 99.46 -33.59
CA GLN A 37 81.09 99.19 -32.89
C GLN A 37 81.43 100.28 -31.86
N SER A 38 81.17 101.56 -32.17
CA SER A 38 81.33 102.67 -31.22
C SER A 38 80.36 102.56 -30.04
N ALA A 39 79.09 102.24 -30.30
CA ALA A 39 78.08 102.05 -29.26
C ALA A 39 78.41 100.86 -28.34
N ASP A 40 78.93 99.77 -28.90
CA ASP A 40 79.35 98.61 -28.12
C ASP A 40 80.61 98.90 -27.29
N SER A 41 81.59 99.62 -27.86
CA SER A 41 82.76 100.09 -27.12
C SER A 41 82.37 101.02 -25.96
N ALA A 42 81.37 101.89 -26.15
CA ALA A 42 80.86 102.75 -25.09
C ALA A 42 80.17 101.96 -23.95
N LYS A 43 79.44 100.88 -24.28
CA LYS A 43 78.90 99.95 -23.27
C LYS A 43 80.01 99.23 -22.51
N GLU A 44 81.06 98.80 -23.22
CA GLU A 44 82.24 98.16 -22.63
C GLU A 44 82.94 99.10 -21.64
N ILE A 45 83.18 100.36 -22.03
CA ILE A 45 83.76 101.39 -21.17
C ILE A 45 82.90 101.62 -19.94
N LYS A 46 81.57 101.71 -20.09
CA LYS A 46 80.65 101.88 -18.96
C LYS A 46 80.69 100.67 -18.01
N ARG A 47 80.78 99.45 -18.54
CA ARG A 47 80.91 98.21 -17.77
C ARG A 47 82.24 98.15 -17.01
N LEU A 48 83.34 98.49 -17.68
CA LEU A 48 84.66 98.55 -17.05
C LEU A 48 84.74 99.67 -16.01
N GLY A 49 84.12 100.82 -16.27
CA GLY A 49 83.99 101.91 -15.29
C GLY A 49 83.25 101.48 -14.02
N ALA A 50 82.10 100.82 -14.17
CA ALA A 50 81.38 100.25 -13.03
C ALA A 50 82.20 99.20 -12.26
N ARG A 51 83.00 98.39 -12.97
CA ARG A 51 83.90 97.41 -12.34
C ARG A 51 85.06 98.08 -11.60
N ILE A 52 85.58 99.19 -12.12
CA ILE A 52 86.61 99.98 -11.43
C ILE A 52 86.02 100.65 -10.18
N GLU A 53 84.80 101.18 -10.26
CA GLU A 53 84.10 101.72 -9.08
C GLU A 53 83.86 100.63 -8.01
N GLU A 54 83.42 99.44 -8.43
CA GLU A 54 83.25 98.28 -7.54
C GLU A 54 84.58 97.84 -6.90
N LEU A 55 85.64 97.70 -7.70
CA LEU A 55 86.97 97.32 -7.19
C LEU A 55 87.59 98.42 -6.31
N ASN A 56 87.33 99.70 -6.59
CA ASN A 56 87.77 100.80 -5.72
C ASN A 56 86.99 100.81 -4.40
N ALA A 57 85.68 100.52 -4.42
CA ALA A 57 84.89 100.36 -3.22
C ALA A 57 85.37 99.15 -2.38
N GLU A 58 85.75 98.04 -3.03
CA GLU A 58 86.34 96.87 -2.37
C GLU A 58 87.73 97.18 -1.78
N ILE A 59 88.56 97.98 -2.48
CA ILE A 59 89.85 98.46 -1.96
C ILE A 59 89.66 99.43 -0.78
N GLU A 60 88.63 100.28 -0.79
CA GLU A 60 88.30 101.17 0.32
C GLU A 60 87.77 100.38 1.54
N GLU A 61 86.99 99.31 1.30
CA GLU A 61 86.53 98.37 2.33
C GLU A 61 87.68 97.59 2.99
N VAL A 62 88.73 97.25 2.24
CA VAL A 62 89.93 96.55 2.74
C VAL A 62 90.99 97.52 3.29
N GLY A 63 90.98 98.79 2.85
CA GLY A 63 92.02 99.79 3.10
C GLY A 63 92.01 100.47 4.48
N SER A 64 90.99 100.26 5.30
CA SER A 64 90.92 100.83 6.66
C SER A 64 90.33 99.85 7.70
N PRO A 65 91.12 98.89 8.19
CA PRO A 65 90.68 97.98 9.26
C PRO A 65 90.67 98.71 10.61
N THR A 66 89.48 99.00 11.14
CA THR A 66 89.27 99.41 12.54
C THR A 66 88.44 98.35 13.28
N PHE A 67 88.78 98.11 14.55
CA PHE A 67 88.23 97.04 15.42
C PHE A 67 86.69 97.07 15.59
N SER A 68 86.03 98.18 15.28
CA SER A 68 84.56 98.34 15.31
C SER A 68 83.83 97.56 14.21
N GLY A 69 84.45 97.35 13.03
CA GLY A 69 83.83 96.62 11.91
C GLY A 69 83.69 95.11 12.12
N LEU A 70 84.44 94.53 13.07
CA LEU A 70 84.28 93.13 13.48
C LEU A 70 82.99 92.93 14.29
N GLY A 71 82.56 93.91 15.10
CA GLY A 71 81.34 93.83 15.92
C GLY A 71 80.07 93.79 15.09
N THR A 72 79.93 94.68 14.09
CA THR A 72 78.75 94.74 13.21
C THR A 72 78.65 93.54 12.26
N LYS A 73 79.79 92.96 11.85
CA LYS A 73 79.82 91.74 11.03
C LYS A 73 79.43 90.52 11.87
N LEU A 74 79.93 90.45 13.11
CA LEU A 74 79.57 89.39 14.07
C LEU A 74 78.09 89.46 14.46
N GLU A 75 77.55 90.64 14.73
CA GLU A 75 76.13 90.88 15.02
C GLU A 75 75.23 90.49 13.83
N ASN A 76 75.59 90.87 12.60
CA ASN A 76 74.84 90.44 11.43
C ASN A 76 74.89 88.92 11.20
N THR A 77 76.04 88.28 11.43
CA THR A 77 76.13 86.81 11.36
C THR A 77 75.29 86.13 12.46
N LEU A 78 75.22 86.72 13.66
CA LEU A 78 74.42 86.21 14.75
C LEU A 78 72.92 86.37 14.52
N ARG A 79 72.50 87.52 14.00
CA ARG A 79 71.10 87.76 13.64
C ARG A 79 70.64 86.79 12.55
N VAL A 80 71.45 86.60 11.50
CA VAL A 80 71.17 85.63 10.44
C VAL A 80 71.16 84.20 11.00
N ALA A 81 72.09 83.86 11.89
CA ALA A 81 72.15 82.56 12.54
C ALA A 81 70.96 82.31 13.50
N GLU A 82 70.48 83.33 14.22
CA GLU A 82 69.32 83.27 15.12
C GLU A 82 68.01 83.14 14.34
N GLU A 83 67.88 83.87 13.23
CA GLU A 83 66.78 83.71 12.28
C GLU A 83 66.80 82.31 11.64
N GLN A 84 67.98 81.82 11.24
CA GLN A 84 68.16 80.47 10.72
C GLN A 84 67.86 79.39 11.77
N SER A 85 68.27 79.58 13.02
CA SER A 85 67.97 78.67 14.14
C SER A 85 66.48 78.61 14.42
N THR A 86 65.82 79.77 14.54
CA THR A 86 64.37 79.85 14.76
C THR A 86 63.61 79.16 13.63
N ARG A 87 64.06 79.36 12.38
CA ARG A 87 63.49 78.70 11.21
C ARG A 87 63.73 77.19 11.21
N MET A 88 64.91 76.73 11.61
CA MET A 88 65.25 75.31 11.68
C MET A 88 64.47 74.60 12.79
N ILE A 89 64.30 75.24 13.96
CA ILE A 89 63.46 74.75 15.06
C ILE A 89 62.00 74.66 14.63
N ALA A 90 61.46 75.72 14.02
CA ALA A 90 60.10 75.71 13.51
C ALA A 90 59.89 74.64 12.42
N GLN A 91 60.88 74.42 11.55
CA GLN A 91 60.84 73.37 10.55
C GLN A 91 60.84 71.98 11.19
N ALA A 92 61.68 71.74 12.20
CA ALA A 92 61.71 70.49 12.96
C ALA A 92 60.38 70.21 13.68
N ASP A 93 59.75 71.23 14.27
CA ASP A 93 58.44 71.08 14.92
C ASP A 93 57.33 70.81 13.88
N ILE A 94 57.36 71.47 12.72
CA ILE A 94 56.43 71.21 11.61
C ILE A 94 56.60 69.78 11.09
N ASP A 95 57.84 69.31 10.93
CA ASP A 95 58.12 67.97 10.42
C ASP A 95 57.75 66.89 11.44
N ALA A 96 57.92 67.16 12.74
CA ALA A 96 57.42 66.31 13.81
C ALA A 96 55.89 66.19 13.79
N GLU A 97 55.16 67.29 13.66
CA GLU A 97 53.69 67.28 13.57
C GLU A 97 53.19 66.58 12.29
N LYS A 98 53.86 66.81 11.15
CA LYS A 98 53.56 66.08 9.91
C LYS A 98 53.79 64.58 10.06
N LEU A 99 54.89 64.18 10.70
CA LEU A 99 55.20 62.77 10.94
C LEU A 99 54.12 62.12 11.83
N ARG A 100 53.72 62.79 12.93
CA ARG A 100 52.63 62.31 13.80
C ARG A 100 51.31 62.16 13.06
N ALA A 101 50.92 63.18 12.29
CA ALA A 101 49.67 63.17 11.53
C ALA A 101 49.68 62.06 10.46
N ALA A 102 50.80 61.88 9.75
CA ALA A 102 50.94 60.84 8.74
C ALA A 102 50.87 59.44 9.35
N VAL A 103 51.54 59.19 10.47
CA VAL A 103 51.53 57.90 11.16
C VAL A 103 50.15 57.61 11.75
N ALA A 104 49.49 58.59 12.37
CA ALA A 104 48.12 58.44 12.85
C ALA A 104 47.15 58.07 11.72
N ALA A 105 47.30 58.69 10.55
CA ALA A 105 46.47 58.38 9.39
C ALA A 105 46.73 56.96 8.84
N GLU A 106 48.00 56.52 8.76
CA GLU A 106 48.32 55.16 8.31
C GLU A 106 47.93 54.09 9.34
N VAL A 107 48.02 54.39 10.64
CA VAL A 107 47.53 53.50 11.71
C VAL A 107 46.02 53.29 11.57
N GLU A 108 45.26 54.37 11.45
CA GLU A 108 43.81 54.29 11.32
C GLU A 108 43.39 53.58 10.02
N LYS A 109 44.10 53.85 8.92
CA LYS A 109 43.88 53.16 7.64
C LYS A 109 44.17 51.67 7.73
N THR A 110 45.25 51.27 8.39
CA THR A 110 45.60 49.86 8.59
C THR A 110 44.57 49.16 9.45
N ARG A 111 44.19 49.77 10.59
CA ARG A 111 43.15 49.26 11.50
C ARG A 111 41.81 49.08 10.78
N ARG A 112 41.34 50.13 10.08
CA ARG A 112 40.08 50.10 9.33
C ARG A 112 40.09 49.04 8.24
N THR A 113 41.19 48.90 7.50
CA THR A 113 41.28 47.88 6.43
C THR A 113 41.20 46.46 7.03
N ALA A 114 41.88 46.22 8.15
CA ALA A 114 41.85 44.94 8.85
C ALA A 114 40.45 44.64 9.42
N GLU A 115 39.79 45.62 10.05
CA GLU A 115 38.41 45.52 10.53
C GLU A 115 37.43 45.19 9.39
N GLU A 116 37.51 45.91 8.27
CA GLU A 116 36.66 45.66 7.10
C GLU A 116 36.92 44.26 6.49
N GLN A 117 38.17 43.80 6.46
CA GLN A 117 38.51 42.45 5.99
C GLN A 117 37.99 41.36 6.93
N ALA A 118 38.19 41.49 8.23
CA ALA A 118 37.69 40.54 9.23
C ALA A 118 36.15 40.46 9.19
N GLN A 119 35.46 41.60 9.11
CA GLN A 119 34.00 41.64 8.98
C GLN A 119 33.50 40.95 7.70
N ARG A 120 34.19 41.15 6.56
CA ARG A 120 33.83 40.46 5.31
C ARG A 120 33.97 38.95 5.43
N ILE A 121 35.07 38.47 6.00
CA ILE A 121 35.31 37.03 6.20
C ILE A 121 34.23 36.42 7.11
N LEU A 122 33.89 37.09 8.21
CA LEU A 122 32.83 36.66 9.12
C LEU A 122 31.46 36.63 8.43
N ALA A 123 31.12 37.68 7.69
CA ALA A 123 29.85 37.76 6.97
C ALA A 123 29.72 36.65 5.91
N GLU A 124 30.79 36.38 5.16
CA GLU A 124 30.82 35.29 4.19
C GLU A 124 30.68 33.92 4.86
N ALA A 125 31.40 33.69 5.96
CA ALA A 125 31.32 32.44 6.71
C ALA A 125 29.93 32.21 7.32
N HIS A 126 29.28 33.24 7.84
CA HIS A 126 27.89 33.14 8.30
C HIS A 126 26.94 32.80 7.16
N ALA A 127 27.07 33.46 5.99
CA ALA A 127 26.24 33.13 4.83
C ALA A 127 26.45 31.69 4.33
N GLN A 128 27.70 31.19 4.35
CA GLN A 128 28.02 29.80 4.01
C GLN A 128 27.44 28.81 5.03
N ALA A 129 27.56 29.11 6.32
CA ALA A 129 26.99 28.30 7.40
C ALA A 129 25.45 28.23 7.30
N ASP A 130 24.79 29.37 7.07
CA ASP A 130 23.33 29.43 6.88
C ASP A 130 22.89 28.62 5.65
N THR A 131 23.62 28.72 4.54
CA THR A 131 23.35 27.93 3.33
C THR A 131 23.48 26.42 3.62
N THR A 132 24.53 26.02 4.32
CA THR A 132 24.75 24.60 4.70
C THR A 132 23.61 24.06 5.58
N LEU A 133 23.15 24.86 6.55
CA LEU A 133 22.02 24.50 7.41
C LEU A 133 20.70 24.45 6.64
N GLN A 134 20.51 25.36 5.68
CA GLN A 134 19.32 25.40 4.83
C GLN A 134 19.27 24.19 3.89
N ASP A 135 20.38 23.86 3.23
CA ASP A 135 20.50 22.71 2.33
C ASP A 135 20.22 21.41 3.08
N ALA A 136 20.84 21.21 4.24
CA ALA A 136 20.58 20.05 5.10
C ALA A 136 19.11 19.99 5.60
N SER A 137 18.47 21.14 5.78
CA SER A 137 17.04 21.20 6.14
C SER A 137 16.13 20.82 4.98
N ILE A 138 16.47 21.22 3.75
CA ILE A 138 15.74 20.85 2.53
C ILE A 138 15.87 19.34 2.29
N GLU A 139 17.10 18.82 2.29
CA GLU A 139 17.38 17.39 2.11
C GLU A 139 16.67 16.54 3.17
N ALA A 140 16.72 16.96 4.45
CA ALA A 140 15.99 16.28 5.52
C ALA A 140 14.47 16.24 5.27
N ASN A 141 13.87 17.33 4.78
CA ASN A 141 12.44 17.38 4.52
C ASN A 141 12.06 16.53 3.30
N GLU A 142 12.88 16.51 2.26
CA GLU A 142 12.71 15.66 1.08
C GLU A 142 12.78 14.19 1.46
N LEU A 143 13.82 13.80 2.20
CA LEU A 143 13.99 12.44 2.70
C LEU A 143 12.82 12.00 3.61
N ILE A 144 12.29 12.89 4.45
CA ILE A 144 11.08 12.64 5.25
C ILE A 144 9.86 12.44 4.35
N GLY A 145 9.71 13.26 3.32
CA GLY A 145 8.62 13.15 2.35
C GLY A 145 8.63 11.81 1.63
N ASP A 146 9.77 11.45 1.05
CA ASP A 146 9.93 10.23 0.25
C ASP A 146 9.72 8.97 1.09
N SER A 147 10.32 8.92 2.29
CA SER A 147 10.18 7.75 3.16
C SER A 147 8.78 7.63 3.74
N ARG A 148 8.08 8.73 4.04
CA ARG A 148 6.66 8.69 4.40
C ARG A 148 5.80 8.19 3.24
N ALA A 149 6.04 8.67 2.03
CA ALA A 149 5.32 8.21 0.85
C ALA A 149 5.54 6.71 0.60
N LYS A 150 6.77 6.22 0.79
CA LYS A 150 7.11 4.79 0.70
C LYS A 150 6.40 3.98 1.80
N ALA A 151 6.49 4.42 3.04
CA ALA A 151 5.80 3.82 4.19
C ALA A 151 4.27 3.73 3.97
N ASP A 152 3.66 4.84 3.56
CA ASP A 152 2.23 4.90 3.23
C ASP A 152 1.86 3.96 2.08
N THR A 153 2.70 3.88 1.04
CA THR A 153 2.47 2.98 -0.11
C THR A 153 2.49 1.53 0.34
N THR A 154 3.52 1.10 1.10
CA THR A 154 3.61 -0.27 1.64
C THR A 154 2.39 -0.63 2.48
N VAL A 155 1.94 0.27 3.36
CA VAL A 155 0.75 0.04 4.19
C VAL A 155 -0.53 0.00 3.34
N GLN A 156 -0.68 0.90 2.36
CA GLN A 156 -1.87 0.92 1.50
C GLN A 156 -1.95 -0.31 0.59
N GLU A 157 -0.83 -0.76 0.03
CA GLU A 157 -0.79 -1.97 -0.81
C GLU A 157 -1.19 -3.20 0.01
N ALA A 158 -0.61 -3.39 1.19
CA ALA A 158 -0.97 -4.48 2.09
C ALA A 158 -2.45 -4.42 2.52
N GLN A 159 -2.99 -3.22 2.77
CA GLN A 159 -4.40 -3.05 3.11
C GLN A 159 -5.34 -3.36 1.94
N ARG A 160 -4.97 -2.97 0.71
CA ARG A 160 -5.74 -3.26 -0.51
C ARG A 160 -5.74 -4.75 -0.80
N GLU A 161 -4.58 -5.40 -0.71
CA GLU A 161 -4.46 -6.86 -0.85
C GLU A 161 -5.30 -7.57 0.22
N ALA A 162 -5.22 -7.15 1.48
CA ALA A 162 -6.04 -7.69 2.56
C ALA A 162 -7.55 -7.48 2.35
N ALA A 163 -7.96 -6.34 1.78
CA ALA A 163 -9.35 -6.11 1.42
C ALA A 163 -9.81 -7.03 0.27
N ALA A 164 -8.98 -7.21 -0.76
CA ALA A 164 -9.27 -8.08 -1.89
C ALA A 164 -9.41 -9.54 -1.45
N VAL A 165 -8.44 -10.07 -0.69
CA VAL A 165 -8.47 -11.44 -0.16
C VAL A 165 -9.69 -11.65 0.74
N ARG A 166 -9.96 -10.73 1.68
CA ARG A 166 -11.17 -10.81 2.53
C ARG A 166 -12.45 -10.84 1.72
N SER A 167 -12.53 -10.06 0.65
CA SER A 167 -13.71 -10.05 -0.23
C SER A 167 -13.86 -11.36 -1.02
N SER A 168 -12.76 -11.94 -1.51
CA SER A 168 -12.77 -13.24 -2.19
C SER A 168 -13.23 -14.33 -1.23
N VAL A 169 -12.56 -14.44 -0.07
CA VAL A 169 -12.88 -15.43 0.96
C VAL A 169 -14.32 -15.28 1.45
N ALA A 170 -14.81 -14.05 1.66
CA ALA A 170 -16.20 -13.85 2.06
C ALA A 170 -17.20 -14.34 1.00
N THR A 171 -16.87 -14.16 -0.29
CA THR A 171 -17.70 -14.63 -1.41
C THR A 171 -17.66 -16.15 -1.50
N GLU A 172 -16.48 -16.75 -1.47
CA GLU A 172 -16.30 -18.21 -1.51
C GLU A 172 -16.98 -18.91 -0.34
N VAL A 173 -16.84 -18.38 0.89
CA VAL A 173 -17.53 -18.90 2.08
C VAL A 173 -19.05 -18.77 1.95
N ALA A 174 -19.55 -17.68 1.36
CA ALA A 174 -20.98 -17.52 1.11
C ALA A 174 -21.50 -18.52 0.06
N GLU A 175 -20.76 -18.74 -1.02
CA GLU A 175 -21.07 -19.73 -2.06
C GLU A 175 -21.05 -21.15 -1.50
N LEU A 176 -20.01 -21.53 -0.75
CA LEU A 176 -19.90 -22.83 -0.09
C LEU A 176 -21.06 -23.08 0.87
N ARG A 177 -21.41 -22.09 1.71
CA ARG A 177 -22.57 -22.19 2.61
C ARG A 177 -23.88 -22.34 1.84
N ALA A 178 -24.04 -21.63 0.73
CA ALA A 178 -25.23 -21.74 -0.11
C ALA A 178 -25.32 -23.13 -0.77
N THR A 179 -24.21 -23.65 -1.29
CA THR A 179 -24.11 -24.98 -1.89
C THR A 179 -24.38 -26.07 -0.84
N ALA A 180 -23.70 -26.04 0.30
CA ALA A 180 -23.92 -26.99 1.39
C ALA A 180 -25.38 -26.98 1.88
N LYS A 181 -26.03 -25.80 1.96
CA LYS A 181 -27.45 -25.70 2.30
C LYS A 181 -28.36 -26.32 1.25
N ARG A 182 -28.05 -26.14 -0.05
CA ARG A 182 -28.82 -26.73 -1.16
C ARG A 182 -28.65 -28.26 -1.19
N GLU A 183 -27.43 -28.75 -1.03
CA GLU A 183 -27.15 -30.18 -0.98
C GLU A 183 -27.84 -30.84 0.21
N ALA A 184 -27.77 -30.24 1.40
CA ALA A 184 -28.49 -30.74 2.57
C ALA A 184 -30.02 -30.78 2.34
N ALA A 185 -30.57 -29.77 1.67
CA ALA A 185 -32.00 -29.76 1.32
C ALA A 185 -32.34 -30.82 0.25
N ALA A 186 -31.47 -31.05 -0.73
CA ALA A 186 -31.65 -32.05 -1.77
C ALA A 186 -31.60 -33.47 -1.19
N VAL A 187 -30.58 -33.77 -0.37
CA VAL A 187 -30.46 -35.07 0.33
C VAL A 187 -31.69 -35.33 1.20
N LYS A 188 -32.19 -34.30 1.91
CA LYS A 188 -33.41 -34.43 2.71
C LYS A 188 -34.65 -34.71 1.85
N ALA A 189 -34.80 -33.99 0.73
CA ALA A 189 -35.95 -34.17 -0.17
C ALA A 189 -35.93 -35.55 -0.84
N GLU A 190 -34.76 -36.05 -1.22
CA GLU A 190 -34.57 -37.40 -1.76
C GLU A 190 -34.95 -38.46 -0.72
N ALA A 191 -34.48 -38.31 0.53
CA ALA A 191 -34.86 -39.19 1.64
C ALA A 191 -36.39 -39.23 1.88
N GLU A 192 -37.04 -38.06 1.84
CA GLU A 192 -38.49 -37.95 2.00
C GLU A 192 -39.25 -38.59 0.82
N HIS A 193 -38.73 -38.47 -0.40
CA HIS A 193 -39.30 -39.06 -1.60
C HIS A 193 -39.20 -40.58 -1.59
N GLU A 194 -38.01 -41.14 -1.36
CA GLU A 194 -37.80 -42.59 -1.27
C GLU A 194 -38.67 -43.21 -0.16
N ALA A 195 -38.74 -42.56 1.01
CA ALA A 195 -39.61 -43.02 2.09
C ALA A 195 -41.10 -43.01 1.70
N ALA A 196 -41.53 -42.03 0.89
CA ALA A 196 -42.90 -41.94 0.39
C ALA A 196 -43.20 -42.99 -0.67
N GLU A 197 -42.31 -43.24 -1.63
CA GLU A 197 -42.46 -44.28 -2.66
C GLU A 197 -42.56 -45.67 -2.03
N VAL A 198 -41.63 -45.97 -1.12
CA VAL A 198 -41.59 -47.24 -0.41
C VAL A 198 -42.87 -47.46 0.41
N LYS A 199 -43.39 -46.41 1.05
CA LYS A 199 -44.67 -46.46 1.77
C LYS A 199 -45.86 -46.64 0.82
N ALA A 200 -45.86 -45.98 -0.33
CA ALA A 200 -46.93 -46.08 -1.31
C ALA A 200 -46.99 -47.50 -1.90
N ALA A 201 -45.86 -48.08 -2.27
CA ALA A 201 -45.75 -49.47 -2.74
C ALA A 201 -46.27 -50.45 -1.67
N ALA A 202 -45.83 -50.29 -0.41
CA ALA A 202 -46.29 -51.12 0.70
C ALA A 202 -47.80 -51.03 0.94
N VAL A 203 -48.39 -49.84 0.79
CA VAL A 203 -49.85 -49.66 0.91
C VAL A 203 -50.58 -50.33 -0.25
N GLN A 204 -50.08 -50.19 -1.48
CA GLN A 204 -50.67 -50.84 -2.66
C GLN A 204 -50.69 -52.37 -2.52
N GLU A 205 -49.54 -52.97 -2.21
CA GLU A 205 -49.41 -54.42 -2.03
C GLU A 205 -50.32 -54.92 -0.88
N ALA A 206 -50.40 -54.19 0.24
CA ALA A 206 -51.31 -54.51 1.32
C ALA A 206 -52.80 -54.38 0.92
N THR A 207 -53.16 -53.44 0.04
CA THR A 207 -54.52 -53.34 -0.49
C THR A 207 -54.86 -54.44 -1.48
N GLU A 208 -53.94 -54.84 -2.34
CA GLU A 208 -54.11 -55.96 -3.28
C GLU A 208 -54.30 -57.28 -2.53
N ALA A 209 -53.42 -57.59 -1.58
CA ALA A 209 -53.55 -58.80 -0.75
C ALA A 209 -54.88 -58.86 0.03
N ARG A 210 -55.41 -57.70 0.48
CA ARG A 210 -56.73 -57.63 1.11
C ARG A 210 -57.87 -57.83 0.12
N ALA A 211 -57.75 -57.30 -1.09
CA ALA A 211 -58.74 -57.49 -2.15
C ALA A 211 -58.83 -58.96 -2.56
N ASP A 212 -57.69 -59.63 -2.70
CA ASP A 212 -57.61 -61.06 -3.04
C ASP A 212 -58.21 -61.92 -1.93
N ALA A 213 -57.86 -61.67 -0.67
CA ALA A 213 -58.46 -62.36 0.48
C ALA A 213 -59.98 -62.18 0.54
N ALA A 214 -60.48 -60.96 0.28
CA ALA A 214 -61.91 -60.67 0.25
C ALA A 214 -62.63 -61.25 -0.98
N GLY A 215 -61.93 -61.37 -2.11
CA GLY A 215 -62.42 -62.04 -3.32
C GLY A 215 -62.60 -63.53 -3.09
N LEU A 216 -61.55 -64.19 -2.57
CA LEU A 216 -61.60 -65.60 -2.24
C LEU A 216 -62.67 -65.89 -1.20
N SER A 217 -62.79 -65.08 -0.14
CA SER A 217 -63.84 -65.27 0.87
C SER A 217 -65.26 -65.16 0.28
N ARG A 218 -65.47 -64.31 -0.73
CA ARG A 218 -66.75 -64.24 -1.45
C ARG A 218 -66.98 -65.49 -2.28
N GLU A 219 -65.96 -65.97 -2.99
CA GLU A 219 -66.02 -67.22 -3.74
C GLU A 219 -66.30 -68.42 -2.82
N VAL A 220 -65.74 -68.45 -1.61
CA VAL A 220 -66.06 -69.46 -0.58
C VAL A 220 -67.54 -69.41 -0.19
N GLU A 221 -68.09 -68.22 0.06
CA GLU A 221 -69.49 -68.09 0.45
C GLU A 221 -70.43 -68.42 -0.73
N GLU A 222 -70.07 -68.04 -1.95
CA GLU A 222 -70.82 -68.38 -3.17
C GLU A 222 -70.79 -69.89 -3.46
N THR A 223 -69.62 -70.53 -3.36
CA THR A 223 -69.48 -71.99 -3.53
C THR A 223 -70.22 -72.73 -2.42
N ARG A 224 -70.14 -72.27 -1.16
CA ARG A 224 -70.94 -72.82 -0.05
C ARG A 224 -72.44 -72.71 -0.30
N ALA A 225 -72.91 -71.56 -0.76
CA ALA A 225 -74.33 -71.33 -1.06
C ALA A 225 -74.80 -72.16 -2.27
N ALA A 226 -73.99 -72.26 -3.32
CA ALA A 226 -74.27 -73.10 -4.49
C ALA A 226 -74.36 -74.58 -4.09
N LEU A 227 -73.37 -75.07 -3.33
CA LEU A 227 -73.33 -76.46 -2.90
C LEU A 227 -74.48 -76.77 -1.92
N ALA A 228 -74.83 -75.85 -1.02
CA ALA A 228 -76.00 -76.00 -0.15
C ALA A 228 -77.31 -76.14 -0.94
N ARG A 229 -77.48 -75.34 -2.01
CA ARG A 229 -78.63 -75.44 -2.92
C ARG A 229 -78.64 -76.78 -3.67
N GLU A 230 -77.49 -77.24 -4.14
CA GLU A 230 -77.37 -78.54 -4.80
C GLU A 230 -77.73 -79.69 -3.85
N VAL A 231 -77.29 -79.61 -2.59
CA VAL A 231 -77.62 -80.60 -1.56
C VAL A 231 -79.11 -80.61 -1.26
N GLU A 232 -79.74 -79.45 -1.12
CA GLU A 232 -81.20 -79.38 -0.94
C GLU A 232 -81.95 -79.93 -2.15
N ALA A 233 -81.53 -79.58 -3.36
CA ALA A 233 -82.12 -80.09 -4.59
C ALA A 233 -82.00 -81.63 -4.69
N ARG A 234 -80.82 -82.19 -4.40
CA ARG A 234 -80.62 -83.65 -4.36
C ARG A 234 -81.43 -84.33 -3.25
N ARG A 235 -81.53 -83.70 -2.07
CA ARG A 235 -82.37 -84.22 -0.98
C ARG A 235 -83.85 -84.26 -1.37
N ALA A 236 -84.33 -83.23 -2.07
CA ALA A 236 -85.70 -83.14 -2.56
C ALA A 236 -85.97 -84.11 -3.72
N GLU A 237 -85.03 -84.28 -4.65
CA GLU A 237 -85.10 -85.26 -5.74
C GLU A 237 -85.22 -86.69 -5.18
N VAL A 238 -84.34 -87.05 -4.24
CA VAL A 238 -84.37 -88.37 -3.57
C VAL A 238 -85.67 -88.57 -2.79
N GLU A 239 -86.21 -87.53 -2.16
CA GLU A 239 -87.48 -87.60 -1.42
C GLU A 239 -88.69 -87.75 -2.37
N ALA A 240 -88.66 -87.08 -3.52
CA ALA A 240 -89.64 -87.24 -4.59
C ALA A 240 -89.57 -88.65 -5.20
N GLU A 241 -88.39 -89.16 -5.53
CA GLU A 241 -88.20 -90.54 -6.01
C GLU A 241 -88.71 -91.57 -5.00
N LEU A 242 -88.47 -91.36 -3.69
CA LEU A 242 -89.04 -92.18 -2.62
C LEU A 242 -90.57 -92.12 -2.61
N SER A 243 -91.16 -90.94 -2.80
CA SER A 243 -92.62 -90.75 -2.86
C SER A 243 -93.23 -91.42 -4.09
N ASP A 244 -92.63 -91.22 -5.26
CA ASP A 244 -93.08 -91.81 -6.53
C ASP A 244 -92.95 -93.34 -6.52
N ARG A 245 -91.87 -93.89 -5.94
CA ARG A 245 -91.76 -95.34 -5.76
C ARG A 245 -92.75 -95.89 -4.75
N ARG A 246 -93.04 -95.17 -3.66
CA ARG A 246 -94.07 -95.55 -2.69
C ARG A 246 -95.46 -95.55 -3.33
N THR A 247 -95.79 -94.55 -4.15
CA THR A 247 -97.09 -94.47 -4.85
C THR A 247 -97.21 -95.50 -5.97
N ALA A 248 -96.16 -95.72 -6.76
CA ALA A 248 -96.12 -96.77 -7.77
C ALA A 248 -96.28 -98.16 -7.14
N SER A 249 -95.57 -98.44 -6.04
CA SER A 249 -95.71 -99.70 -5.31
C SER A 249 -97.10 -99.86 -4.71
N ALA A 250 -97.70 -98.81 -4.16
CA ALA A 250 -99.09 -98.84 -3.69
C ALA A 250 -100.10 -99.07 -4.82
N ALA A 251 -99.85 -98.52 -6.01
CA ALA A 251 -100.67 -98.72 -7.20
C ALA A 251 -100.53 -100.14 -7.76
N GLU A 252 -99.32 -100.72 -7.76
CA GLU A 252 -99.07 -102.12 -8.10
C GLU A 252 -99.79 -103.07 -7.14
N ILE A 253 -99.74 -102.80 -5.82
CA ILE A 253 -100.51 -103.55 -4.82
C ILE A 253 -102.02 -103.44 -5.09
N ALA A 254 -102.52 -102.22 -5.33
CA ALA A 254 -103.94 -102.00 -5.60
C ALA A 254 -104.40 -102.63 -6.93
N GLN A 255 -103.56 -102.63 -7.95
CA GLN A 255 -103.84 -103.29 -9.23
C GLN A 255 -103.80 -104.80 -9.07
N ALA A 256 -102.82 -105.36 -8.38
CA ALA A 256 -102.77 -106.78 -8.03
C ALA A 256 -104.00 -107.21 -7.20
N GLN A 257 -104.51 -106.32 -6.33
CA GLN A 257 -105.77 -106.53 -5.62
C GLN A 257 -106.99 -106.51 -6.54
N ARG A 258 -107.07 -105.57 -7.50
CA ARG A 258 -108.16 -105.52 -8.48
C ARG A 258 -108.15 -106.70 -9.44
N ASP A 259 -106.98 -107.09 -9.93
CA ASP A 259 -106.81 -108.25 -10.81
C ASP A 259 -107.17 -109.52 -10.03
N HIS A 260 -106.72 -109.65 -8.79
CA HIS A 260 -107.16 -110.70 -7.87
C HIS A 260 -108.69 -110.70 -7.68
N ASP A 261 -109.31 -109.54 -7.46
CA ASP A 261 -110.75 -109.44 -7.23
C ASP A 261 -111.55 -109.74 -8.51
N ALA A 262 -111.04 -109.34 -9.68
CA ALA A 262 -111.61 -109.67 -10.99
C ALA A 262 -111.45 -111.16 -11.33
N ASP A 263 -110.29 -111.75 -11.06
CA ASP A 263 -110.04 -113.19 -11.16
C ASP A 263 -110.97 -113.96 -10.21
N THR A 264 -111.20 -113.43 -9.00
CA THR A 264 -112.16 -113.99 -8.03
C THR A 264 -113.60 -113.85 -8.53
N GLN A 265 -113.94 -112.79 -9.27
CA GLN A 265 -115.28 -112.55 -9.80
C GLN A 265 -115.57 -113.39 -11.05
N GLN A 266 -114.59 -113.56 -11.93
CA GLN A 266 -114.65 -114.48 -13.07
C GLN A 266 -114.70 -115.94 -12.59
N ALA A 267 -113.89 -116.29 -11.59
CA ALA A 267 -113.97 -117.59 -10.92
C ALA A 267 -115.34 -117.84 -10.29
N ARG A 268 -116.08 -116.83 -9.79
CA ARG A 268 -117.43 -117.00 -9.25
C ARG A 268 -118.50 -117.33 -10.30
N ILE A 269 -118.33 -116.88 -11.54
CA ILE A 269 -119.25 -117.15 -12.66
C ILE A 269 -119.06 -118.60 -13.14
N ASP A 270 -117.82 -119.06 -13.21
CA ASP A 270 -117.50 -120.42 -13.64
C ASP A 270 -117.77 -121.46 -12.51
N LEU A 271 -117.60 -121.06 -11.24
CA LEU A 271 -117.85 -121.87 -10.04
C LEU A 271 -119.34 -122.13 -9.74
N ALA A 272 -120.28 -121.52 -10.47
CA ALA A 272 -121.70 -121.87 -10.36
C ALA A 272 -122.01 -123.28 -10.93
N ASN A 273 -121.11 -123.87 -11.73
CA ASN A 273 -121.31 -125.16 -12.39
C ASN A 273 -120.40 -126.31 -11.89
N GLU A 274 -119.41 -126.08 -11.02
CA GLU A 274 -118.42 -127.12 -10.59
C GLU A 274 -118.12 -127.15 -9.06
N VAL A 275 -119.11 -126.95 -8.17
CA VAL A 275 -118.90 -127.00 -6.69
C VAL A 275 -119.28 -128.34 -6.05
N GLU A 276 -118.63 -129.45 -6.43
CA GLU A 276 -118.67 -130.65 -5.58
C GLU A 276 -117.31 -131.22 -5.16
N GLN A 277 -116.18 -130.75 -5.70
CA GLN A 277 -114.85 -131.19 -5.23
C GLN A 277 -113.82 -130.05 -5.23
N GLY A 278 -113.40 -129.56 -4.04
CA GLY A 278 -112.12 -128.81 -3.92
C GLY A 278 -112.03 -127.54 -3.07
N ARG A 279 -112.85 -127.32 -2.01
CA ARG A 279 -112.87 -126.05 -1.24
C ARG A 279 -111.77 -125.81 -0.18
N ALA A 280 -110.69 -126.58 -0.10
CA ALA A 280 -109.68 -126.41 0.97
C ALA A 280 -108.27 -125.97 0.51
N ALA A 281 -107.95 -126.03 -0.79
CA ALA A 281 -106.59 -125.74 -1.30
C ALA A 281 -106.35 -124.27 -1.68
N LEU A 282 -107.33 -123.60 -2.31
CA LEU A 282 -107.18 -122.25 -2.88
C LEU A 282 -107.15 -121.09 -1.85
N ALA A 283 -107.74 -121.26 -0.67
CA ALA A 283 -107.72 -120.21 0.37
C ALA A 283 -106.31 -119.98 0.95
N ARG A 284 -105.46 -121.03 0.98
CA ARG A 284 -104.07 -120.92 1.45
C ARG A 284 -103.17 -120.24 0.42
N GLU A 285 -103.45 -120.45 -0.86
CA GLU A 285 -102.64 -119.89 -1.95
C GLU A 285 -102.85 -118.38 -2.13
N LEU A 286 -104.08 -117.88 -1.94
CA LEU A 286 -104.37 -116.43 -2.00
C LEU A 286 -103.78 -115.65 -0.83
N GLU A 287 -103.83 -116.23 0.38
CA GLU A 287 -103.25 -115.60 1.57
C GLU A 287 -101.71 -115.63 1.51
N GLN A 288 -101.14 -116.69 0.94
CA GLN A 288 -99.71 -116.75 0.63
C GLN A 288 -99.30 -115.70 -0.41
N ARG A 289 -100.07 -115.52 -1.51
CA ARG A 289 -99.78 -114.51 -2.54
C ARG A 289 -99.89 -113.07 -2.03
N LYS A 290 -100.84 -112.77 -1.15
CA LYS A 290 -100.94 -111.45 -0.49
C LYS A 290 -99.76 -111.20 0.45
N ALA A 291 -99.39 -112.16 1.28
CA ALA A 291 -98.24 -112.03 2.17
C ALA A 291 -96.91 -111.91 1.40
N GLU A 292 -96.76 -112.63 0.29
CA GLU A 292 -95.60 -112.51 -0.61
C GLU A 292 -95.54 -111.11 -1.26
N ALA A 293 -96.66 -110.55 -1.73
CA ALA A 293 -96.70 -109.21 -2.29
C ALA A 293 -96.41 -108.10 -1.25
N GLU A 294 -96.94 -108.22 -0.03
CA GLU A 294 -96.67 -107.28 1.06
C GLU A 294 -95.19 -107.32 1.49
N THR A 295 -94.60 -108.51 1.58
CA THR A 295 -93.19 -108.64 1.97
C THR A 295 -92.23 -108.13 0.89
N GLU A 296 -92.54 -108.29 -0.39
CA GLU A 296 -91.75 -107.71 -1.48
C GLU A 296 -91.86 -106.18 -1.53
N ALA A 297 -93.05 -105.62 -1.31
CA ALA A 297 -93.22 -104.16 -1.21
C ALA A 297 -92.43 -103.56 -0.03
N ASP A 298 -92.40 -104.26 1.11
CA ASP A 298 -91.71 -103.81 2.30
C ASP A 298 -90.17 -103.92 2.17
N LYS A 299 -89.68 -104.92 1.43
CA LYS A 299 -88.26 -105.05 1.05
C LYS A 299 -87.84 -103.94 0.10
N ALA A 300 -88.63 -103.66 -0.93
CA ALA A 300 -88.36 -102.58 -1.89
C ALA A 300 -88.34 -101.21 -1.20
N ARG A 301 -89.28 -100.95 -0.28
CA ARG A 301 -89.29 -99.72 0.51
C ARG A 301 -88.02 -99.54 1.35
N LYS A 302 -87.60 -100.58 2.06
CA LYS A 302 -86.39 -100.55 2.92
C LYS A 302 -85.10 -100.44 2.11
N SER A 303 -85.02 -101.00 0.90
CA SER A 303 -83.82 -100.87 0.05
C SER A 303 -83.67 -99.46 -0.52
N PHE A 304 -84.76 -98.82 -0.95
CA PHE A 304 -84.73 -97.43 -1.42
C PHE A 304 -84.43 -96.44 -0.29
N GLU A 305 -84.98 -96.63 0.91
CA GLU A 305 -84.68 -95.77 2.06
C GLU A 305 -83.20 -95.85 2.47
N ARG A 306 -82.61 -97.05 2.42
CA ARG A 306 -81.16 -97.24 2.64
C ARG A 306 -80.30 -96.59 1.55
N ALA A 307 -80.74 -96.64 0.28
CA ALA A 307 -80.04 -95.99 -0.83
C ALA A 307 -80.08 -94.46 -0.71
N ALA A 308 -81.23 -93.90 -0.32
CA ALA A 308 -81.42 -92.48 -0.03
C ALA A 308 -80.53 -91.99 1.12
N ASP A 309 -80.50 -92.73 2.24
CA ASP A 309 -79.65 -92.40 3.38
C ASP A 309 -78.15 -92.49 3.04
N LYS A 310 -77.77 -93.46 2.20
CA LYS A 310 -76.40 -93.61 1.73
C LYS A 310 -75.99 -92.42 0.85
N ALA A 311 -76.82 -92.05 -0.14
CA ALA A 311 -76.56 -90.90 -1.00
C ALA A 311 -76.48 -89.59 -0.20
N ARG A 312 -77.36 -89.38 0.79
CA ARG A 312 -77.31 -88.21 1.70
C ARG A 312 -75.99 -88.13 2.46
N LYS A 313 -75.52 -89.25 3.01
CA LYS A 313 -74.25 -89.32 3.76
C LYS A 313 -73.03 -89.10 2.86
N GLU A 314 -73.03 -89.65 1.65
CA GLU A 314 -71.96 -89.44 0.67
C GLU A 314 -71.84 -87.95 0.31
N LEU A 315 -72.97 -87.29 0.06
CA LEU A 315 -73.01 -85.88 -0.28
C LEU A 315 -72.61 -84.96 0.88
N ASP A 316 -73.03 -85.28 2.11
CA ASP A 316 -72.61 -84.56 3.32
C ASP A 316 -71.10 -84.71 3.57
N ASN A 317 -70.51 -85.86 3.25
CA ASN A 317 -69.07 -86.10 3.34
C ASN A 317 -68.28 -85.33 2.27
N GLU A 318 -68.77 -85.29 1.02
CA GLU A 318 -68.15 -84.49 -0.06
C GLU A 318 -68.17 -82.99 0.28
N LEU A 319 -69.30 -82.49 0.78
CA LEU A 319 -69.45 -81.14 1.34
C LEU A 319 -68.43 -80.84 2.44
N ALA A 320 -68.28 -81.75 3.40
CA ALA A 320 -67.34 -81.60 4.50
C ALA A 320 -65.89 -81.58 4.00
N GLY A 321 -65.58 -82.42 3.00
CA GLY A 321 -64.28 -82.46 2.32
C GLY A 321 -63.94 -81.14 1.63
N ILE A 322 -64.85 -80.63 0.79
CA ILE A 322 -64.68 -79.35 0.09
C ILE A 322 -64.55 -78.20 1.09
N ARG A 323 -65.40 -78.15 2.13
CA ARG A 323 -65.31 -77.11 3.18
C ARG A 323 -63.97 -77.14 3.91
N SER A 324 -63.44 -78.32 4.19
CA SER A 324 -62.14 -78.48 4.83
C SER A 324 -60.99 -78.05 3.92
N GLN A 325 -61.04 -78.39 2.63
CA GLN A 325 -60.03 -77.97 1.65
C GLN A 325 -60.02 -76.45 1.51
N VAL A 326 -61.19 -75.83 1.33
CA VAL A 326 -61.34 -74.38 1.20
C VAL A 326 -60.90 -73.65 2.47
N ALA A 327 -61.22 -74.18 3.66
CA ALA A 327 -60.77 -73.59 4.93
C ALA A 327 -59.24 -73.65 5.07
N ALA A 328 -58.62 -74.78 4.73
CA ALA A 328 -57.17 -74.93 4.73
C ALA A 328 -56.49 -73.99 3.72
N GLU A 329 -57.11 -73.78 2.56
CA GLU A 329 -56.60 -72.88 1.52
C GLU A 329 -56.70 -71.40 1.94
N GLN A 330 -57.80 -70.99 2.61
CA GLN A 330 -57.89 -69.69 3.25
C GLN A 330 -56.82 -69.50 4.33
N GLU A 331 -56.63 -70.48 5.21
CA GLU A 331 -55.65 -70.41 6.30
C GLU A 331 -54.22 -70.30 5.75
N ARG A 332 -53.91 -71.07 4.70
CA ARG A 332 -52.65 -70.98 3.96
C ARG A 332 -52.42 -69.58 3.37
N LEU A 333 -53.41 -69.01 2.68
CA LEU A 333 -53.30 -67.68 2.09
C LEU A 333 -53.20 -66.58 3.15
N THR A 334 -53.88 -66.72 4.29
CA THR A 334 -53.72 -65.77 5.41
C THR A 334 -52.31 -65.82 5.99
N HIS A 335 -51.74 -67.01 6.16
CA HIS A 335 -50.37 -67.15 6.62
C HIS A 335 -49.36 -66.67 5.58
N GLU A 336 -49.59 -66.92 4.28
CA GLU A 336 -48.76 -66.36 3.21
C GLU A 336 -48.82 -64.82 3.22
N ALA A 337 -50.00 -64.23 3.42
CA ALA A 337 -50.17 -62.78 3.55
C ALA A 337 -49.49 -62.20 4.81
N GLU A 338 -49.54 -62.91 5.94
CA GLU A 338 -48.81 -62.52 7.16
C GLU A 338 -47.30 -62.61 6.96
N ARG A 339 -46.82 -63.67 6.31
CA ARG A 339 -45.40 -63.88 6.02
C ARG A 339 -44.87 -62.82 5.07
N ALA A 340 -45.60 -62.53 3.98
CA ALA A 340 -45.30 -61.45 3.06
C ALA A 340 -45.25 -60.09 3.78
N ARG A 341 -46.17 -59.84 4.73
CA ARG A 341 -46.11 -58.61 5.55
C ARG A 341 -44.87 -58.54 6.42
N MET A 342 -44.47 -59.63 7.08
CA MET A 342 -43.26 -59.64 7.92
C MET A 342 -42.00 -59.47 7.06
N GLU A 343 -41.92 -60.14 5.92
CA GLU A 343 -40.81 -60.00 4.97
C GLU A 343 -40.73 -58.56 4.44
N LEU A 344 -41.86 -57.96 4.08
CA LEU A 344 -41.96 -56.55 3.69
C LEU A 344 -41.52 -55.62 4.82
N GLU A 345 -41.96 -55.85 6.06
CA GLU A 345 -41.58 -55.00 7.20
C GLU A 345 -40.07 -55.05 7.47
N VAL A 346 -39.44 -56.21 7.28
CA VAL A 346 -37.98 -56.37 7.34
C VAL A 346 -37.29 -55.66 6.18
N GLU A 347 -37.77 -55.79 4.95
CA GLU A 347 -37.19 -55.11 3.78
C GLU A 347 -37.33 -53.58 3.91
N LEU A 348 -38.50 -53.09 4.34
CA LEU A 348 -38.75 -51.67 4.61
C LEU A 348 -37.78 -51.12 5.64
N LYS A 349 -37.52 -51.89 6.71
CA LYS A 349 -36.57 -51.50 7.73
C LYS A 349 -35.14 -51.50 7.19
N ALA A 350 -34.75 -52.53 6.44
CA ALA A 350 -33.42 -52.60 5.83
C ALA A 350 -33.17 -51.45 4.84
N ARG A 351 -34.15 -51.14 3.98
CA ARG A 351 -34.11 -50.00 3.05
C ARG A 351 -33.98 -48.66 3.78
N ARG A 352 -34.74 -48.46 4.87
CA ARG A 352 -34.62 -47.25 5.70
C ARG A 352 -33.26 -47.14 6.35
N ASP A 353 -32.75 -48.21 6.95
CA ASP A 353 -31.44 -48.22 7.60
C ASP A 353 -30.31 -47.97 6.58
N GLU A 354 -30.45 -48.48 5.35
CA GLU A 354 -29.52 -48.25 4.24
C GLU A 354 -29.56 -46.80 3.75
N ALA A 355 -30.76 -46.26 3.47
CA ALA A 355 -30.92 -44.86 3.10
C ALA A 355 -30.41 -43.90 4.19
N GLU A 356 -30.73 -44.15 5.47
CA GLU A 356 -30.21 -43.35 6.59
C GLU A 356 -28.68 -43.36 6.66
N LYS A 357 -28.04 -44.53 6.46
CA LYS A 357 -26.58 -44.63 6.41
C LYS A 357 -25.99 -43.87 5.24
N GLU A 358 -26.60 -43.99 4.06
CA GLU A 358 -26.12 -43.30 2.87
C GLU A 358 -26.25 -41.78 3.02
N HIS A 359 -27.39 -41.28 3.49
CA HIS A 359 -27.59 -39.86 3.77
C HIS A 359 -26.63 -39.35 4.84
N LEU A 360 -26.39 -40.12 5.91
CA LEU A 360 -25.42 -39.77 6.93
C LEU A 360 -24.00 -39.68 6.36
N ALA A 361 -23.61 -40.64 5.51
CA ALA A 361 -22.30 -40.64 4.86
C ALA A 361 -22.13 -39.42 3.93
N ARG A 362 -23.12 -39.13 3.06
CA ARG A 362 -23.11 -37.94 2.20
C ARG A 362 -23.07 -36.64 3.01
N HIS A 363 -23.82 -36.57 4.12
CA HIS A 363 -23.80 -35.40 5.01
C HIS A 363 -22.44 -35.22 5.68
N GLN A 364 -21.82 -36.30 6.19
CA GLN A 364 -20.49 -36.25 6.78
C GLN A 364 -19.43 -35.84 5.76
N GLU A 365 -19.51 -36.32 4.53
CA GLU A 365 -18.61 -35.94 3.45
C GLU A 365 -18.76 -34.44 3.10
N ALA A 366 -19.99 -33.96 2.89
CA ALA A 366 -20.25 -32.55 2.63
C ALA A 366 -19.80 -31.65 3.80
N ALA A 367 -19.99 -32.09 5.04
CA ALA A 367 -19.52 -31.39 6.23
C ALA A 367 -17.99 -31.34 6.29
N ALA A 368 -17.30 -32.45 6.00
CA ALA A 368 -15.84 -32.51 5.98
C ALA A 368 -15.25 -31.62 4.88
N GLN A 369 -15.85 -31.62 3.69
CA GLN A 369 -15.45 -30.72 2.60
C GLN A 369 -15.65 -29.26 2.99
N THR A 370 -16.83 -28.91 3.53
CA THR A 370 -17.12 -27.53 3.98
C THR A 370 -16.15 -27.09 5.08
N GLN A 371 -15.85 -27.97 6.04
CA GLN A 371 -14.91 -27.67 7.11
C GLN A 371 -13.51 -27.42 6.56
N LYS A 372 -13.03 -28.27 5.63
CA LYS A 372 -11.73 -28.08 4.98
C LYS A 372 -11.62 -26.71 4.31
N TYR A 373 -12.61 -26.32 3.51
CA TYR A 373 -12.60 -25.00 2.89
C TYR A 373 -12.64 -23.84 3.91
N LEU A 374 -13.38 -23.99 5.00
CA LEU A 374 -13.38 -23.00 6.08
C LEU A 374 -12.01 -22.90 6.75
N ASP A 375 -11.33 -24.02 6.95
CA ASP A 375 -9.98 -24.05 7.54
C ASP A 375 -8.96 -23.41 6.59
N ASP A 376 -9.01 -23.71 5.29
CA ASP A 376 -8.17 -23.10 4.25
C ASP A 376 -8.41 -21.57 4.17
N ALA A 377 -9.67 -21.14 4.14
CA ALA A 377 -10.06 -19.73 4.18
C ALA A 377 -9.55 -19.01 5.44
N ASN A 378 -9.64 -19.65 6.60
CA ASN A 378 -9.12 -19.09 7.85
C ASN A 378 -7.59 -18.99 7.84
N ALA A 379 -6.90 -19.95 7.23
CA ALA A 379 -5.45 -19.92 7.06
C ALA A 379 -5.02 -18.75 6.16
N GLU A 380 -5.69 -18.54 5.03
CA GLU A 380 -5.45 -17.40 4.14
C GLU A 380 -5.71 -16.06 4.84
N LEU A 381 -6.80 -15.96 5.61
CA LEU A 381 -7.12 -14.77 6.41
C LEU A 381 -6.08 -14.50 7.50
N ALA A 382 -5.52 -15.54 8.12
CA ALA A 382 -4.46 -15.41 9.09
C ALA A 382 -3.15 -14.96 8.44
N GLU A 383 -2.80 -15.52 7.29
CA GLU A 383 -1.61 -15.13 6.52
C GLU A 383 -1.69 -13.67 6.08
N ILE A 384 -2.81 -13.24 5.49
CA ILE A 384 -2.94 -11.86 5.02
C ILE A 384 -2.96 -10.86 6.18
N SER A 385 -3.53 -11.25 7.33
CA SER A 385 -3.45 -10.46 8.56
C SER A 385 -2.01 -10.32 9.05
N ARG A 386 -1.22 -11.41 9.00
CA ARG A 386 0.20 -11.39 9.33
C ARG A 386 0.99 -10.47 8.40
N ARG A 387 0.80 -10.58 7.09
CA ARG A 387 1.45 -9.71 6.09
C ARG A 387 1.07 -8.24 6.28
N THR A 388 -0.17 -7.94 6.67
CA THR A 388 -0.60 -6.57 6.97
C THR A 388 0.09 -6.02 8.22
N VAL A 389 0.30 -6.84 9.24
CA VAL A 389 1.04 -6.46 10.46
C VAL A 389 2.53 -6.28 10.16
N GLU A 390 3.12 -7.19 9.38
CA GLU A 390 4.52 -7.09 8.94
C GLU A 390 4.75 -5.81 8.13
N ALA A 391 3.88 -5.48 7.17
CA ALA A 391 3.96 -4.24 6.38
C ALA A 391 3.86 -2.98 7.25
N ARG A 392 3.04 -2.99 8.31
CA ARG A 392 2.99 -1.88 9.29
C ARG A 392 4.27 -1.79 10.12
N ALA A 393 4.80 -2.93 10.55
CA ALA A 393 6.06 -2.96 11.30
C ALA A 393 7.24 -2.48 10.43
N GLU A 394 7.27 -2.86 9.15
CA GLU A 394 8.26 -2.37 8.17
C GLU A 394 8.13 -0.86 7.96
N SER A 395 6.91 -0.34 7.80
CA SER A 395 6.63 1.09 7.72
C SER A 395 7.13 1.86 8.97
N GLU A 396 6.87 1.33 10.17
CA GLU A 396 7.36 1.91 11.42
C GLU A 396 8.89 1.87 11.50
N ALA A 397 9.53 0.79 11.02
CA ALA A 397 10.97 0.66 10.98
C ALA A 397 11.60 1.69 10.03
N ILE A 398 11.04 1.86 8.82
CA ILE A 398 11.45 2.88 7.84
C ILE A 398 11.36 4.27 8.47
N GLU A 399 10.26 4.59 9.16
CA GLU A 399 10.12 5.88 9.85
C GLU A 399 11.15 6.09 10.96
N GLN A 400 11.48 5.05 11.73
CA GLN A 400 12.46 5.14 12.80
C GLN A 400 13.87 5.33 12.25
N GLU A 401 14.27 4.52 11.27
CA GLU A 401 15.57 4.63 10.57
C GLU A 401 15.73 6.03 9.99
N MET A 402 14.71 6.51 9.29
CA MET A 402 14.62 7.88 8.78
C MET A 402 14.85 8.97 9.82
N ARG A 403 14.16 8.88 10.96
CA ARG A 403 14.32 9.86 12.03
C ARG A 403 15.74 9.85 12.58
N THR A 404 16.39 8.69 12.63
CA THR A 404 17.80 8.60 13.06
C THR A 404 18.74 9.20 12.03
N GLU A 405 18.53 8.93 10.74
CA GLU A 405 19.35 9.44 9.64
C GLU A 405 19.25 10.97 9.54
N VAL A 406 18.03 11.52 9.50
CA VAL A 406 17.80 12.98 9.49
C VAL A 406 18.43 13.66 10.70
N LYS A 407 18.36 13.02 11.87
CA LYS A 407 18.98 13.56 13.08
C LYS A 407 20.51 13.57 12.98
N SER A 408 21.13 12.55 12.38
CA SER A 408 22.58 12.52 12.15
C SER A 408 22.99 13.58 11.15
N ALA A 409 22.32 13.64 10.00
CA ALA A 409 22.60 14.61 8.94
C ALA A 409 22.50 16.06 9.44
N ARG A 410 21.44 16.40 10.19
CA ARG A 410 21.31 17.71 10.82
C ARG A 410 22.44 18.02 11.80
N LYS A 411 22.83 17.05 12.64
CA LYS A 411 23.92 17.24 13.60
C LYS A 411 25.26 17.45 12.90
N GLU A 412 25.50 16.74 11.79
CA GLU A 412 26.70 16.90 10.96
C GLU A 412 26.74 18.28 10.30
N ALA A 413 25.62 18.73 9.70
CA ALA A 413 25.49 20.06 9.13
C ALA A 413 25.68 21.17 10.19
N GLU A 414 25.09 21.02 11.38
CA GLU A 414 25.29 21.93 12.51
C GLU A 414 26.74 21.95 13.01
N SER A 415 27.46 20.83 12.96
CA SER A 415 28.89 20.79 13.29
C SER A 415 29.71 21.53 12.24
N SER A 416 29.46 21.23 10.96
CA SER A 416 30.16 21.85 9.84
C SER A 416 29.96 23.37 9.80
N ALA A 417 28.72 23.84 9.97
CA ALA A 417 28.39 25.26 10.07
C ALA A 417 29.13 25.95 11.23
N ARG A 418 29.21 25.30 12.40
CA ARG A 418 29.98 25.82 13.54
C ARG A 418 31.48 25.89 13.26
N ASP A 419 32.03 24.87 12.61
CA ASP A 419 33.46 24.83 12.27
C ASP A 419 33.82 25.91 11.23
N ILE A 420 32.94 26.19 10.26
CA ILE A 420 33.10 27.27 9.29
C ILE A 420 33.18 28.64 9.99
N VAL A 421 32.20 28.93 10.86
CA VAL A 421 32.16 30.20 11.60
C VAL A 421 33.38 30.34 12.50
N ARG A 422 33.73 29.29 13.25
CA ARG A 422 34.90 29.32 14.14
C ARG A 422 36.20 29.54 13.38
N ALA A 423 36.40 28.86 12.25
CA ALA A 423 37.58 29.06 11.43
C ALA A 423 37.67 30.49 10.86
N ALA A 424 36.52 31.13 10.59
CA ALA A 424 36.46 32.52 10.14
C ALA A 424 36.73 33.51 11.28
N GLU A 425 36.23 33.24 12.49
CA GLU A 425 36.55 34.00 13.71
C GLU A 425 38.04 33.97 14.00
N ASP A 426 38.66 32.78 13.98
CA ASP A 426 40.10 32.61 14.20
C ASP A 426 40.92 33.39 13.17
N ARG A 427 40.54 33.35 11.88
CA ARG A 427 41.19 34.15 10.82
C ARG A 427 40.98 35.64 10.99
N GLY A 428 39.76 36.06 11.34
CA GLY A 428 39.44 37.47 11.59
C GLY A 428 40.27 38.03 12.73
N HIS A 429 40.37 37.30 13.84
CA HIS A 429 41.23 37.64 14.96
C HIS A 429 42.71 37.75 14.56
N ALA A 430 43.23 36.80 13.78
CA ALA A 430 44.62 36.84 13.31
C ALA A 430 44.92 38.07 12.44
N ILE A 431 43.98 38.49 11.58
CA ILE A 431 44.12 39.70 10.74
C ILE A 431 44.18 40.97 11.60
N ILE A 432 43.33 41.04 12.64
CA ILE A 432 43.34 42.17 13.58
C ILE A 432 44.64 42.20 14.39
N GLU A 433 45.08 41.05 14.90
CA GLU A 433 46.33 40.94 15.68
C GLU A 433 47.55 41.35 14.82
N GLU A 434 47.62 40.91 13.57
CA GLU A 434 48.68 41.30 12.63
C GLU A 434 48.64 42.82 12.35
N ALA A 435 47.45 43.41 12.20
CA ALA A 435 47.30 44.85 12.02
C ALA A 435 47.72 45.64 13.29
N GLU A 436 47.38 45.14 14.48
CA GLU A 436 47.81 45.72 15.75
C GLU A 436 49.33 45.62 15.96
N GLU A 437 49.97 44.54 15.52
CA GLU A 437 51.43 44.43 15.54
C GLU A 437 52.09 45.41 14.55
N ARG A 438 51.60 45.49 13.31
CA ARG A 438 52.10 46.43 12.30
C ARG A 438 51.95 47.89 12.73
N THR A 439 50.80 48.25 13.29
CA THR A 439 50.53 49.61 13.79
C THR A 439 51.42 49.95 14.98
N ARG A 440 51.66 49.02 15.92
CA ARG A 440 52.64 49.19 17.00
C ARG A 440 54.05 49.44 16.47
N MET A 441 54.50 48.69 15.46
CA MET A 441 55.80 48.90 14.84
C MET A 441 55.91 50.26 14.15
N LEU A 442 54.86 50.70 13.44
CA LEU A 442 54.83 52.01 12.80
C LEU A 442 54.91 53.16 13.81
N VAL A 443 54.20 53.04 14.94
CA VAL A 443 54.27 54.01 16.02
C VAL A 443 55.67 54.04 16.65
N ALA A 444 56.28 52.88 16.90
CA ALA A 444 57.62 52.81 17.46
C ALA A 444 58.68 53.45 16.54
N ASP A 445 58.68 53.16 15.24
CA ASP A 445 59.57 53.80 14.26
C ASP A 445 59.35 55.32 14.19
N ALA A 446 58.09 55.77 14.31
CA ALA A 446 57.77 57.19 14.36
C ALA A 446 58.28 57.87 15.64
N GLU A 447 58.13 57.22 16.80
CA GLU A 447 58.64 57.71 18.09
C GLU A 447 60.16 57.83 18.07
N ASP A 448 60.88 56.86 17.50
CA ASP A 448 62.33 56.90 17.33
C ASP A 448 62.76 58.08 16.45
N ARG A 449 62.08 58.31 15.32
CA ARG A 449 62.34 59.46 14.45
C ARG A 449 62.01 60.79 15.11
N LEU A 450 60.91 60.87 15.86
CA LEU A 450 60.57 62.07 16.64
C LEU A 450 61.62 62.36 17.71
N SER A 451 62.16 61.33 18.35
CA SER A 451 63.27 61.45 19.29
C SER A 451 64.52 62.00 18.61
N GLN A 452 64.87 61.51 17.41
CA GLN A 452 65.97 62.05 16.61
C GLN A 452 65.77 63.51 16.25
N ILE A 453 64.58 63.88 15.73
CA ILE A 453 64.24 65.28 15.40
C ILE A 453 64.36 66.17 16.64
N ARG A 454 63.91 65.68 17.81
CA ARG A 454 64.02 66.41 19.07
C ARG A 454 65.47 66.62 19.49
N ILE A 455 66.31 65.58 19.40
CA ILE A 455 67.74 65.67 19.70
C ILE A 455 68.44 66.65 18.74
N GLU A 456 68.15 66.57 17.44
CA GLU A 456 68.66 67.53 16.44
C GLU A 456 68.23 68.96 16.78
N ARG A 457 66.96 69.16 17.14
CA ARG A 457 66.44 70.47 17.57
C ARG A 457 67.13 70.99 18.82
N GLU A 458 67.30 70.15 19.85
CA GLU A 458 67.94 70.51 21.12
C GLU A 458 69.45 70.77 20.94
N THR A 459 70.15 69.98 20.11
CA THR A 459 71.57 70.21 19.80
C THR A 459 71.79 71.50 19.03
N VAL A 460 70.90 71.82 18.09
CA VAL A 460 70.93 73.08 17.33
C VAL A 460 70.65 74.26 18.26
N ALA A 461 69.61 74.17 19.10
CA ALA A 461 69.31 75.18 20.11
C ALA A 461 70.48 75.41 21.08
N GLY A 462 71.07 74.32 21.60
CA GLY A 462 72.20 74.36 22.53
C GLY A 462 73.50 74.86 21.87
N TYR A 463 73.76 74.52 20.61
CA TYR A 463 74.88 75.07 19.85
C TYR A 463 74.76 76.59 19.76
N PHE A 464 73.58 77.12 19.41
CA PHE A 464 73.36 78.56 19.33
C PHE A 464 73.36 79.25 20.69
N GLU A 465 72.87 78.60 21.75
CA GLU A 465 72.97 79.12 23.12
C GLU A 465 74.43 79.21 23.58
N SER A 466 75.23 78.17 23.29
CA SER A 466 76.67 78.17 23.58
C SER A 466 77.43 79.23 22.76
N LEU A 467 77.07 79.43 21.49
CA LEU A 467 77.62 80.46 20.64
C LEU A 467 77.32 81.85 21.23
N ARG A 468 76.08 82.08 21.66
CA ARG A 468 75.64 83.30 22.35
C ARG A 468 76.40 83.53 23.67
N GLY A 469 76.64 82.47 24.43
CA GLY A 469 77.42 82.50 25.67
C GLY A 469 78.89 82.90 25.45
N VAL A 470 79.57 82.24 24.52
CA VAL A 470 80.97 82.54 24.14
C VAL A 470 81.11 83.97 23.62
N LEU A 471 80.13 84.45 22.86
CA LEU A 471 80.14 85.81 22.31
C LEU A 471 79.93 86.87 23.38
N LYS A 472 79.00 86.64 24.32
CA LYS A 472 78.82 87.51 25.49
C LYS A 472 80.09 87.57 26.36
N GLN A 473 80.80 86.45 26.46
CA GLN A 473 82.06 86.36 27.20
C GLN A 473 83.20 87.08 26.46
N ALA A 474 83.26 87.00 25.13
CA ALA A 474 84.19 87.78 24.30
C ALA A 474 83.92 89.29 24.34
N GLU A 475 82.64 89.69 24.43
CA GLU A 475 82.21 91.08 24.59
C GLU A 475 82.59 91.63 25.98
N GLN A 476 82.42 90.84 27.05
CA GLN A 476 82.87 91.19 28.40
C GLN A 476 84.40 91.31 28.54
N VAL A 477 85.16 90.39 27.94
CA VAL A 477 86.65 90.44 27.94
C VAL A 477 87.18 91.60 27.09
N SER A 478 86.45 92.02 26.05
CA SER A 478 86.80 93.21 25.27
C SER A 478 86.48 94.50 26.04
N ALA A 479 85.39 94.52 26.80
CA ALA A 479 85.02 95.64 27.67
C ALA A 479 85.88 95.79 28.95
N GLU A 480 86.63 94.75 29.35
CA GLU A 480 87.63 94.82 30.44
C GLU A 480 89.04 95.20 29.96
N ASN A 481 89.29 95.23 28.63
CA ASN A 481 90.60 95.57 28.03
C ASN A 481 90.66 96.96 27.36
N ASP A 482 89.54 97.69 27.36
CA ASP A 482 89.45 99.14 27.09
C ASP A 482 89.30 99.91 28.41
#